data_AF-A0ABD4VAR4-F1
#
_entry.id   AF-A0ABD4VAR4-F1
#
_cell.length_a   1.000
_cell.length_b   1.000
_cell.length_c   1.000
_cell.angle_alpha   90.00
_cell.angle_beta   90.00
_cell.angle_gamma   90.00
#
_symmetry.space_group_name_H-M   'P 1'
#
loop_
_entity.id
_entity.type
_entity.pdbx_description
1 polymer ?
#
loop_
_entity_poly.entity_id
_entity_poly.type
_entity_poly.pdbx_seq_one_letter_code
_entity_poly.pdbx_strand_id
1 'polypeptide(L)'
;MKENTRWGWRTWTVPSDGSLPEVPHQIGVIAPGTGRLHRLVLRWMATRTSGRVTLGPTLPSVRRSTLCAVVLGLLGGLFASRASVAVDVVLPVVALVPLLIERLEDALETQEAVHVRRIQGEAACRYARRLGALQDHLVVLVLHGHRYDLRRAAEVGHGLLWDTAGLLQLQDTRTASAALINRETLMLRLVDQARA
;
A
#
# COMPACT_ATOMS: atom_id res chain seq x y z
N MET A 1 -10.75 0.44 -9.89
CA MET A 1 -10.39 1.73 -9.27
C MET A 1 -9.67 1.49 -7.95
N LYS A 2 -8.70 2.32 -7.54
CA LYS A 2 -8.00 2.19 -6.25
C LYS A 2 -8.16 3.45 -5.41
N GLU A 3 -8.43 3.26 -4.12
CA GLU A 3 -8.68 4.31 -3.13
C GLU A 3 -7.63 4.20 -2.02
N ASN A 4 -6.96 5.30 -1.67
CA ASN A 4 -5.97 5.32 -0.58
C ASN A 4 -6.61 5.80 0.73
N THR A 5 -6.38 5.08 1.82
CA THR A 5 -6.85 5.44 3.16
C THR A 5 -5.67 5.80 4.07
N ARG A 6 -5.94 6.34 5.27
CA ARG A 6 -4.88 6.70 6.23
C ARG A 6 -4.11 5.49 6.76
N TRP A 7 -4.74 4.33 6.76
CA TRP A 7 -4.22 3.06 7.26
C TRP A 7 -3.84 2.08 6.14
N GLY A 8 -4.15 2.38 4.87
CA GLY A 8 -3.93 1.44 3.77
C GLY A 8 -4.50 1.89 2.43
N TRP A 9 -5.13 0.94 1.72
CA TRP A 9 -5.81 1.17 0.44
C TRP A 9 -6.89 0.12 0.18
N ARG A 10 -7.82 0.44 -0.73
CA ARG A 10 -8.90 -0.43 -1.21
C ARG A 10 -8.89 -0.47 -2.74
N THR A 11 -9.05 -1.65 -3.32
CA THR A 11 -9.20 -1.84 -4.77
C THR A 11 -10.61 -2.31 -5.08
N TRP A 12 -11.25 -1.61 -6.01
CA TRP A 12 -12.62 -1.82 -6.46
C TRP A 12 -12.61 -2.36 -7.88
N THR A 13 -13.37 -3.42 -8.13
CA THR A 13 -13.74 -3.87 -9.48
C THR A 13 -14.97 -3.08 -9.92
N VAL A 14 -14.86 -2.29 -10.99
CA VAL A 14 -16.02 -1.60 -11.57
C VAL A 14 -16.71 -2.62 -12.48
N PRO A 15 -17.94 -3.06 -12.17
CA PRO A 15 -18.63 -4.02 -13.03
C PRO A 15 -19.01 -3.36 -14.36
N SER A 16 -19.07 -4.13 -15.44
CA SER A 16 -19.34 -3.63 -16.80
C SER A 16 -20.75 -3.10 -16.99
N ASP A 17 -21.66 -3.37 -16.04
CA ASP A 17 -23.05 -2.92 -16.02
C ASP A 17 -23.23 -1.48 -15.48
N GLY A 18 -22.15 -0.83 -15.04
CA GLY A 18 -22.19 0.52 -14.48
C GLY A 18 -22.74 0.62 -13.05
N SER A 19 -22.99 -0.52 -12.39
CA SER A 19 -23.37 -0.55 -10.98
C SER A 19 -22.22 -0.12 -10.07
N LEU A 20 -22.56 0.45 -8.91
CA LEU A 20 -21.58 0.80 -7.88
C LEU A 20 -21.14 -0.45 -7.13
N PRO A 21 -19.84 -0.78 -7.07
CA PRO A 21 -19.38 -1.95 -6.35
C PRO A 21 -19.59 -1.78 -4.84
N GLU A 22 -20.34 -2.69 -4.24
CA GLU A 22 -20.66 -2.63 -2.81
C GLU A 22 -19.50 -3.03 -1.90
N VAL A 23 -18.58 -3.89 -2.37
CA VAL A 23 -17.46 -4.41 -1.57
C VAL A 23 -16.17 -4.28 -2.38
N PRO A 24 -15.05 -3.83 -1.78
CA PRO A 24 -13.78 -3.82 -2.47
C PRO A 24 -13.31 -5.25 -2.74
N HIS A 25 -12.79 -5.48 -3.93
CA HIS A 25 -12.21 -6.76 -4.33
C HIS A 25 -10.97 -7.12 -3.49
N GLN A 26 -10.19 -6.10 -3.12
CA GLN A 26 -8.98 -6.29 -2.33
C GLN A 26 -8.77 -5.11 -1.37
N ILE A 27 -8.29 -5.39 -0.17
CA ILE A 27 -7.88 -4.37 0.80
C ILE A 27 -6.42 -4.64 1.21
N GLY A 28 -5.60 -3.59 1.20
CA GLY A 28 -4.25 -3.63 1.78
C GLY A 28 -4.19 -2.77 3.03
N VAL A 29 -3.86 -3.36 4.17
CA VAL A 29 -3.59 -2.61 5.41
C VAL A 29 -2.09 -2.45 5.54
N ILE A 30 -1.60 -1.26 5.87
CA ILE A 30 -0.16 -0.98 6.07
C ILE A 30 0.19 -1.17 7.55
N ALA A 31 1.40 -1.64 7.86
CA ALA A 31 1.86 -1.86 9.22
C ALA A 31 1.81 -0.56 10.06
N PRO A 32 1.38 -0.63 11.33
CA PRO A 32 1.45 0.50 12.25
C PRO A 32 2.91 0.91 12.49
N GLY A 33 3.15 2.16 12.91
CA GLY A 33 4.50 2.67 13.18
C GLY A 33 5.36 2.96 11.95
N THR A 34 4.91 2.58 10.75
CA THR A 34 5.62 2.86 9.50
C THR A 34 5.88 4.36 9.31
N GLY A 35 7.14 4.74 9.05
CA GLY A 35 7.53 6.14 8.80
C GLY A 35 6.76 6.78 7.63
N ARG A 36 6.68 8.12 7.60
CA ARG A 36 5.88 8.84 6.57
C ARG A 36 6.38 8.56 5.15
N LEU A 37 7.68 8.61 4.93
CA LEU A 37 8.29 8.31 3.62
C LEU A 37 8.02 6.87 3.21
N HIS A 38 8.20 5.92 4.12
CA HIS A 38 7.93 4.51 3.84
C HIS A 38 6.45 4.26 3.52
N ARG A 39 5.52 4.94 4.21
CA ARG A 39 4.08 4.90 3.84
C ARG A 39 3.80 5.43 2.45
N LEU A 40 4.49 6.49 2.03
CA LEU A 40 4.35 7.01 0.66
C LEU A 40 4.88 6.01 -0.36
N VAL A 41 6.03 5.39 -0.09
CA VAL A 41 6.59 4.32 -0.94
C VAL A 41 5.61 3.15 -1.04
N LEU A 42 5.12 2.63 0.08
CA LEU A 42 4.14 1.52 0.09
C LEU A 42 2.86 1.88 -0.66
N ARG A 43 2.32 3.10 -0.48
CA ARG A 43 1.14 3.56 -1.23
C ARG A 43 1.42 3.68 -2.72
N TRP A 44 2.58 4.21 -3.09
CA TRP A 44 2.97 4.32 -4.48
C TRP A 44 3.16 2.94 -5.12
N MET A 45 3.78 1.99 -4.44
CA MET A 45 3.90 0.61 -4.91
C MET A 45 2.53 -0.05 -5.08
N ALA A 46 1.64 0.14 -4.12
CA ALA A 46 0.28 -0.35 -4.21
C ALA A 46 -0.44 0.22 -5.45
N THR A 47 -0.14 1.44 -5.89
CA THR A 47 -0.69 1.96 -7.17
C THR A 47 -0.09 1.32 -8.42
N ARG A 48 1.11 0.71 -8.34
CA ARG A 48 1.77 0.00 -9.45
C ARG A 48 1.35 -1.47 -9.56
N THR A 49 1.04 -2.14 -8.46
CA THR A 49 0.77 -3.60 -8.44
C THR A 49 -0.50 -4.03 -9.18
N SER A 50 -1.23 -3.12 -9.85
CA SER A 50 -2.30 -3.46 -10.79
C SER A 50 -1.77 -3.85 -12.19
N GLY A 51 -0.47 -3.76 -12.43
CA GLY A 51 0.16 -4.40 -13.56
C GLY A 51 1.52 -4.88 -13.12
N ARG A 52 1.77 -6.20 -13.17
CA ARG A 52 3.11 -6.67 -13.50
C ARG A 52 3.57 -5.80 -14.66
N VAL A 53 4.81 -5.31 -14.61
CA VAL A 53 5.43 -4.68 -15.78
C VAL A 53 5.62 -5.77 -16.83
N THR A 54 4.53 -6.20 -17.46
CA THR A 54 4.62 -6.66 -18.84
C THR A 54 5.11 -5.42 -19.57
N LEU A 55 6.28 -5.54 -20.20
CA LEU A 55 6.77 -4.58 -21.19
C LEU A 55 5.80 -4.58 -22.38
N GLY A 56 4.59 -4.08 -22.16
CA GLY A 56 3.58 -3.76 -23.15
C GLY A 56 3.56 -2.25 -23.30
N PRO A 57 3.47 -1.73 -24.54
CA PRO A 57 3.45 -0.30 -24.76
C PRO A 57 2.14 0.24 -24.17
N THR A 58 2.20 1.40 -23.53
CA THR A 58 1.05 2.28 -23.15
C THR A 58 0.66 2.38 -21.66
N LEU A 59 1.52 2.96 -20.80
CA LEU A 59 1.06 3.72 -19.62
C LEU A 59 1.92 4.97 -19.34
N PRO A 60 1.31 6.13 -19.02
CA PRO A 60 2.02 7.42 -18.82
C PRO A 60 2.93 7.47 -17.58
N SER A 61 2.79 6.52 -16.65
CA SER A 61 3.65 6.35 -15.47
C SER A 61 5.00 5.72 -15.83
N VAL A 62 4.99 4.73 -16.73
CA VAL A 62 6.20 4.14 -17.32
C VAL A 62 6.98 5.24 -18.05
N ARG A 63 6.28 6.16 -18.74
CA ARG A 63 6.91 7.33 -19.38
C ARG A 63 7.77 8.15 -18.43
N ARG A 64 7.43 8.27 -17.13
CA ARG A 64 8.24 9.01 -16.13
C ARG A 64 9.41 8.21 -15.58
N SER A 65 9.23 6.90 -15.37
CA SER A 65 10.31 5.99 -14.97
C SER A 65 11.34 5.83 -16.08
N THR A 66 10.87 5.65 -17.31
CA THR A 66 11.68 5.70 -18.53
C THR A 66 12.28 7.08 -18.70
N LEU A 67 11.58 8.18 -18.38
CA LEU A 67 12.19 9.52 -18.39
C LEU A 67 13.33 9.62 -17.38
N CYS A 68 13.17 9.13 -16.16
CA CYS A 68 14.24 9.15 -15.16
C CYS A 68 15.42 8.28 -15.59
N ALA A 69 15.17 7.09 -16.15
CA ALA A 69 16.23 6.22 -16.68
C ALA A 69 16.92 6.85 -17.90
N VAL A 70 16.17 7.49 -18.79
CA VAL A 70 16.68 8.22 -19.96
C VAL A 70 17.43 9.46 -19.52
N VAL A 71 16.98 10.19 -18.50
CA VAL A 71 17.66 11.37 -17.94
C VAL A 71 18.92 10.95 -17.20
N LEU A 72 18.91 9.86 -16.43
CA LEU A 72 20.11 9.32 -15.79
C LEU A 72 21.10 8.75 -16.82
N GLY A 73 20.61 8.11 -17.88
CA GLY A 73 21.41 7.67 -19.02
C GLY A 73 21.99 8.83 -19.83
N LEU A 74 21.20 9.90 -20.05
CA LEU A 74 21.65 11.13 -20.69
C LEU A 74 22.67 11.85 -19.82
N LEU A 75 22.42 12.00 -18.51
CA LEU A 75 23.35 12.60 -17.57
C LEU A 75 24.64 11.78 -17.49
N GLY A 76 24.55 10.45 -17.43
CA GLY A 76 25.70 9.54 -17.48
C GLY A 76 26.48 9.66 -18.79
N GLY A 77 25.79 9.73 -19.93
CA GLY A 77 26.41 9.96 -21.24
C GLY A 77 27.05 11.35 -21.39
N LEU A 78 26.44 12.38 -20.81
CA LEU A 78 26.95 13.76 -20.80
C LEU A 78 28.13 13.93 -19.83
N PHE A 79 28.18 13.12 -18.76
CA PHE A 79 29.31 13.04 -17.85
C PHE A 79 30.47 12.25 -18.47
N ALA A 80 30.17 11.13 -19.15
CA ALA A 80 31.16 10.31 -19.85
C ALA A 80 31.77 11.05 -21.05
N SER A 81 30.99 11.87 -21.77
CA SER A 81 31.49 12.70 -22.88
C SER A 81 32.41 13.83 -22.41
N ARG A 82 32.19 14.35 -21.19
CA ARG A 82 33.12 15.30 -20.55
C ARG A 82 34.37 14.64 -19.97
N ALA A 83 34.34 13.33 -19.70
CA ALA A 83 35.42 12.59 -19.06
C ALA A 83 36.23 11.68 -20.02
N SER A 84 35.96 11.71 -21.33
CA SER A 84 36.63 10.87 -22.35
C SER A 84 36.63 9.37 -22.01
N VAL A 85 35.52 8.85 -21.48
CA VAL A 85 35.41 7.44 -21.06
C VAL A 85 34.94 6.57 -22.23
N ALA A 86 35.63 5.46 -22.47
CA ALA A 86 35.36 4.53 -23.56
C ALA A 86 33.96 3.90 -23.50
N VAL A 87 33.35 3.72 -24.68
CA VAL A 87 32.00 3.15 -24.87
C VAL A 87 31.85 1.75 -24.24
N ASP A 88 32.94 1.01 -24.10
CA ASP A 88 33.02 -0.31 -23.45
C ASP A 88 32.64 -0.31 -21.96
N VAL A 89 32.66 0.85 -21.29
CA VAL A 89 32.21 0.99 -19.90
C VAL A 89 30.73 1.39 -19.83
N VAL A 90 30.24 2.13 -20.83
CA VAL A 90 28.86 2.63 -20.87
C VAL A 90 27.87 1.51 -21.18
N LEU A 91 28.21 0.62 -22.11
CA LEU A 91 27.37 -0.50 -22.51
C LEU A 91 27.01 -1.46 -21.35
N PRO A 92 27.95 -1.92 -20.50
CA PRO A 92 27.62 -2.76 -19.35
C PRO A 92 26.83 -2.00 -18.28
N VAL A 93 27.05 -0.69 -18.08
CA VAL A 93 26.25 0.12 -17.15
C VAL A 93 24.80 0.23 -17.63
N VAL A 94 24.58 0.47 -18.93
CA VAL A 94 23.22 0.51 -19.52
C VAL A 94 22.54 -0.86 -19.43
N ALA A 95 23.28 -1.96 -19.63
CA ALA A 95 22.78 -3.33 -19.44
C ALA A 95 22.50 -3.67 -17.97
N LEU A 96 23.14 -3.00 -17.01
CA LEU A 96 22.91 -3.16 -15.57
C LEU A 96 21.64 -2.46 -15.09
N VAL A 97 21.21 -1.39 -15.75
CA VAL A 97 20.02 -0.62 -15.35
C VAL A 97 18.75 -1.49 -15.30
N PRO A 98 18.42 -2.33 -16.30
CA PRO A 98 17.27 -3.25 -16.23
C PRO A 98 17.35 -4.23 -15.04
N LEU A 99 18.52 -4.82 -14.80
CA LEU A 99 18.74 -5.76 -13.69
C LEU A 99 18.61 -5.07 -12.32
N LEU A 100 19.05 -3.82 -12.20
CA LEU A 100 18.85 -3.01 -11.00
C LEU A 100 17.39 -2.65 -10.78
N ILE A 101 16.63 -2.40 -11.85
CA ILE A 101 15.19 -2.14 -11.78
C ILE A 101 14.45 -3.39 -11.30
N GLU A 102 14.75 -4.56 -11.86
CA GLU A 102 14.15 -5.84 -11.46
C GLU A 102 14.47 -6.18 -10.01
N ARG A 103 15.74 -6.05 -9.59
CA ARG A 103 16.14 -6.29 -8.19
C ARG A 103 15.55 -5.29 -7.22
N LEU A 104 15.39 -4.04 -7.65
CA LEU A 104 14.70 -3.03 -6.86
C LEU A 104 13.22 -3.40 -6.72
N GLU A 105 12.57 -3.87 -7.78
CA GLU A 105 11.18 -4.33 -7.75
C GLU A 105 11.00 -5.52 -6.81
N ASP A 106 11.85 -6.55 -6.89
CA ASP A 106 11.83 -7.70 -5.98
C ASP A 106 12.03 -7.28 -4.51
N ALA A 107 12.99 -6.39 -4.25
CA ALA A 107 13.26 -5.88 -2.91
C ALA A 107 12.06 -5.09 -2.38
N LEU A 108 11.43 -4.30 -3.24
CA LEU A 108 10.24 -3.51 -2.96
C LEU A 108 9.00 -4.37 -2.72
N GLU A 109 8.79 -5.44 -3.49
CA GLU A 109 7.73 -6.41 -3.29
C GLU A 109 7.92 -7.18 -1.98
N THR A 110 9.16 -7.57 -1.67
CA THR A 110 9.49 -8.21 -0.39
C THR A 110 9.19 -7.27 0.79
N GLN A 111 9.56 -5.99 0.66
CA GLN A 111 9.24 -4.97 1.66
C GLN A 111 7.73 -4.74 1.78
N GLU A 112 6.99 -4.76 0.68
CA GLU A 112 5.54 -4.66 0.69
C GLU A 112 4.92 -5.87 1.40
N ALA A 113 5.38 -7.10 1.13
CA ALA A 113 4.87 -8.30 1.79
C ALA A 113 5.07 -8.27 3.31
N VAL A 114 6.15 -7.63 3.79
CA VAL A 114 6.41 -7.45 5.22
C VAL A 114 5.52 -6.36 5.83
N HIS A 115 5.28 -5.27 5.12
CA HIS A 115 4.63 -4.07 5.67
C HIS A 115 3.19 -3.86 5.20
N VAL A 116 2.66 -4.74 4.36
CA VAL A 116 1.28 -4.69 3.85
C VAL A 116 0.64 -6.06 3.96
N ARG A 117 -0.46 -6.13 4.71
CA ARG A 117 -1.32 -7.31 4.77
C ARG A 117 -2.42 -7.14 3.74
N ARG A 118 -2.38 -7.98 2.69
CA ARG A 118 -3.35 -7.98 1.60
C ARG A 118 -4.44 -8.99 1.91
N ILE A 119 -5.67 -8.51 1.94
CA ILE A 119 -6.88 -9.28 2.18
C ILE A 119 -7.62 -9.42 0.87
N GLN A 120 -8.04 -10.64 0.55
CA GLN A 120 -8.86 -10.98 -0.61
C GLN A 120 -10.06 -11.80 -0.15
N GLY A 121 -11.10 -11.83 -0.98
CA GLY A 121 -12.35 -12.52 -0.68
C GLY A 121 -13.40 -11.58 -0.09
N GLU A 122 -14.63 -11.74 -0.57
CA GLU A 122 -15.73 -10.80 -0.30
C GLU A 122 -16.05 -10.66 1.19
N ALA A 123 -16.14 -11.77 1.92
CA ALA A 123 -16.45 -11.76 3.36
C ALA A 123 -15.33 -11.07 4.17
N ALA A 124 -14.08 -11.39 3.87
CA ALA A 124 -12.92 -10.80 4.54
C ALA A 124 -12.79 -9.30 4.23
N CYS A 125 -12.98 -8.90 2.97
CA CYS A 125 -13.00 -7.50 2.55
C CYS A 125 -14.17 -6.73 3.18
N ARG A 126 -15.36 -7.33 3.28
CA ARG A 126 -16.52 -6.74 3.96
C ARG A 126 -16.21 -6.48 5.43
N TYR A 127 -15.60 -7.44 6.11
CA TYR A 127 -15.22 -7.32 7.52
C TYR A 127 -14.15 -6.23 7.74
N ALA A 128 -13.05 -6.28 6.97
CA ALA A 128 -11.98 -5.31 7.06
C ALA A 128 -12.44 -3.89 6.69
N ARG A 129 -13.40 -3.74 5.76
CA ARG A 129 -14.03 -2.45 5.47
C ARG A 129 -14.79 -1.90 6.68
N ARG A 130 -15.56 -2.75 7.38
CA ARG A 130 -16.31 -2.35 8.59
C ARG A 130 -15.37 -1.84 9.67
N LEU A 131 -14.29 -2.59 9.95
CA LEU A 131 -13.29 -2.19 10.95
C LEU A 131 -12.50 -0.95 10.50
N GLY A 132 -12.22 -0.83 9.20
CA GLY A 132 -11.61 0.37 8.61
C GLY A 132 -12.45 1.63 8.79
N ALA A 133 -13.79 1.53 8.73
CA ALA A 133 -14.67 2.67 8.98
C ALA A 133 -14.58 3.17 10.43
N LEU A 134 -14.44 2.26 11.41
CA LEU A 134 -14.19 2.65 12.81
C LEU A 134 -12.84 3.34 12.97
N GLN A 135 -11.80 2.87 12.27
CA GLN A 135 -10.49 3.51 12.25
C GLN A 135 -10.55 4.91 11.62
N ASP A 136 -11.29 5.06 10.52
CA ASP A 136 -11.49 6.36 9.88
C ASP A 136 -12.18 7.34 10.85
N HIS A 137 -13.14 6.86 11.66
CA HIS A 137 -13.77 7.67 12.72
C HIS A 137 -12.77 8.13 13.78
N LEU A 138 -11.88 7.25 14.28
CA LEU A 138 -10.82 7.63 15.22
C LEU A 138 -9.87 8.68 14.62
N VAL A 139 -9.49 8.52 13.36
CA VAL A 139 -8.63 9.48 12.67
C VAL A 139 -9.32 10.84 12.53
N VAL A 140 -10.63 10.87 12.23
CA VAL A 140 -11.41 12.10 12.20
C VAL A 140 -11.44 12.77 13.58
N LEU A 141 -11.64 12.01 14.67
CA LEU A 141 -11.58 12.57 16.03
C LEU A 141 -10.21 13.19 16.34
N VAL A 142 -9.11 12.55 15.94
CA VAL A 142 -7.74 13.08 16.09
C VAL A 142 -7.53 14.37 15.29
N LEU A 143 -8.16 14.52 14.12
CA LEU A 143 -8.05 15.74 13.33
C LEU A 143 -8.76 16.93 14.00
N HIS A 144 -9.82 16.68 14.75
CA HIS A 144 -10.60 17.72 15.44
C HIS A 144 -10.15 17.95 16.89
N GLY A 145 -9.37 17.04 17.48
CA GLY A 145 -8.92 17.10 18.86
C GLY A 145 -7.42 16.90 19.03
N HIS A 146 -6.78 17.73 19.85
CA HIS A 146 -5.32 17.66 20.09
C HIS A 146 -4.92 16.81 21.31
N ARG A 147 -5.81 15.95 21.81
CA ARG A 147 -5.53 15.10 22.97
C ARG A 147 -4.59 13.94 22.62
N TYR A 148 -3.62 13.69 23.49
CA TYR A 148 -2.71 12.54 23.38
C TYR A 148 -3.48 11.21 23.35
N ASP A 149 -4.50 11.06 24.19
CA ASP A 149 -5.32 9.85 24.29
C ASP A 149 -5.99 9.49 22.96
N LEU A 150 -6.46 10.49 22.19
CA LEU A 150 -7.08 10.28 20.88
C LEU A 150 -6.05 9.77 19.87
N ARG A 151 -4.86 10.36 19.87
CA ARG A 151 -3.75 9.91 19.01
C ARG A 151 -3.39 8.47 19.36
N ARG A 152 -3.31 8.16 20.65
CA ARG A 152 -3.02 6.81 21.13
C ARG A 152 -4.12 5.82 20.75
N ALA A 153 -5.39 6.21 20.88
CA ALA A 153 -6.53 5.38 20.46
C ALA A 153 -6.48 5.08 18.96
N ALA A 154 -6.19 6.07 18.12
CA ALA A 154 -6.04 5.88 16.68
C ALA A 154 -4.84 4.98 16.32
N GLU A 155 -3.73 5.04 17.07
CA GLU A 155 -2.59 4.12 16.91
C GLU A 155 -2.97 2.68 17.28
N VAL A 156 -3.63 2.48 18.42
CA VAL A 156 -4.11 1.16 18.87
C VAL A 156 -5.14 0.60 17.89
N GLY A 157 -6.06 1.43 17.41
CA GLY A 157 -7.05 1.04 16.40
C GLY A 157 -6.42 0.61 15.08
N HIS A 158 -5.35 1.28 14.64
CA HIS A 158 -4.56 0.83 13.48
C HIS A 158 -3.91 -0.53 13.78
N GLY A 159 -3.34 -0.72 14.97
CA GLY A 159 -2.81 -2.03 15.39
C GLY A 159 -3.84 -3.16 15.29
N LEU A 160 -5.05 -2.95 15.83
CA LEU A 160 -6.14 -3.92 15.74
C LEU A 160 -6.55 -4.22 14.29
N LEU A 161 -6.58 -3.19 13.43
CA LEU A 161 -6.87 -3.36 12.01
C LEU A 161 -5.81 -4.18 11.30
N TRP A 162 -4.52 -3.94 11.60
CA TRP A 162 -3.40 -4.71 11.07
C TRP A 162 -3.45 -6.17 11.52
N ASP A 163 -3.73 -6.43 12.80
CA ASP A 163 -3.86 -7.79 13.33
C ASP A 163 -5.05 -8.54 12.73
N THR A 164 -6.17 -7.85 12.55
CA THR A 164 -7.34 -8.37 11.84
C THR A 164 -6.98 -8.75 10.41
N ALA A 165 -6.25 -7.89 9.70
CA ALA A 165 -5.79 -8.18 8.35
C ALA A 165 -4.90 -9.43 8.30
N GLY A 166 -4.10 -9.67 9.34
CA GLY A 166 -3.23 -10.86 9.42
C GLY A 166 -4.04 -12.14 9.61
N LEU A 167 -5.06 -12.09 10.46
CA LEU A 167 -5.99 -13.22 10.63
C LEU A 167 -6.72 -13.54 9.33
N LEU A 168 -7.28 -12.51 8.67
CA LEU A 168 -8.03 -12.66 7.42
C LEU A 168 -7.18 -13.07 6.22
N GLN A 169 -5.86 -12.84 6.28
CA GLN A 169 -4.93 -13.30 5.26
C GLN A 169 -4.62 -14.80 5.39
N LEU A 170 -4.66 -15.33 6.61
CA LEU A 170 -4.26 -16.72 6.92
C LEU A 170 -5.47 -17.67 7.09
N GLN A 171 -6.63 -17.13 7.44
CA GLN A 171 -7.80 -17.91 7.83
C GLN A 171 -9.07 -17.35 7.19
N ASP A 172 -9.99 -18.25 6.84
CA ASP A 172 -11.34 -17.83 6.46
C ASP A 172 -12.06 -17.20 7.66
N THR A 173 -12.97 -16.27 7.34
CA THR A 173 -13.81 -15.53 8.28
C THR A 173 -14.60 -16.43 9.24
N ARG A 174 -14.99 -17.63 8.80
CA ARG A 174 -15.70 -18.60 9.64
C ARG A 174 -14.81 -19.14 10.76
N THR A 175 -13.60 -19.57 10.40
CA THR A 175 -12.62 -20.13 11.35
C THR A 175 -12.10 -19.07 12.32
N ALA A 176 -11.88 -17.84 11.84
CA ALA A 176 -11.38 -16.74 12.67
C ALA A 176 -12.49 -15.99 13.44
N SER A 177 -13.75 -16.40 13.33
CA SER A 177 -14.94 -15.64 13.76
C SER A 177 -14.86 -15.11 15.20
N ALA A 178 -14.52 -15.95 16.18
CA ALA A 178 -14.41 -15.53 17.58
C ALA A 178 -13.32 -14.45 17.78
N ALA A 179 -12.17 -14.62 17.12
CA ALA A 179 -11.05 -13.69 17.20
C ALA A 179 -11.34 -12.36 16.49
N LEU A 180 -12.15 -12.40 15.42
CA LEU A 180 -12.65 -11.22 14.71
C LEU A 180 -13.64 -10.44 15.59
N ILE A 181 -14.67 -11.11 16.12
CA ILE A 181 -15.69 -10.48 17.00
C ILE A 181 -15.03 -9.79 18.20
N ASN A 182 -14.04 -10.43 18.83
CA ASN A 182 -13.31 -9.82 19.94
C ASN A 182 -12.59 -8.53 19.51
N ARG A 183 -11.91 -8.52 18.35
CA ARG A 183 -11.21 -7.34 17.83
C ARG A 183 -12.17 -6.21 17.47
N GLU A 184 -13.31 -6.52 16.89
CA GLU A 184 -14.35 -5.52 16.62
C GLU A 184 -14.92 -4.93 17.91
N THR A 185 -15.16 -5.76 18.92
CA THR A 185 -15.61 -5.30 20.25
C THR A 185 -14.58 -4.36 20.88
N LEU A 186 -13.28 -4.70 20.79
CA LEU A 186 -12.21 -3.82 21.28
C LEU A 186 -12.15 -2.50 20.51
N MET A 187 -12.31 -2.55 19.18
CA MET A 187 -12.31 -1.36 18.34
C MET A 187 -13.49 -0.43 18.66
N LEU A 188 -14.68 -0.99 18.89
CA LEU A 188 -15.87 -0.23 19.30
C LEU A 188 -15.64 0.44 20.66
N ARG A 189 -15.12 -0.30 21.66
CA ARG A 189 -14.79 0.27 22.98
C ARG A 189 -13.78 1.40 22.87
N LEU A 190 -12.77 1.28 22.02
CA LEU A 190 -11.80 2.35 21.77
C LEU A 190 -12.46 3.60 21.17
N VAL A 191 -13.37 3.43 20.21
CA VAL A 191 -14.14 4.53 19.62
C VAL A 191 -15.02 5.21 20.65
N ASP A 192 -15.72 4.43 21.50
CA ASP A 192 -16.60 4.97 22.54
C ASP A 192 -15.80 5.75 23.59
N GLN A 193 -14.65 5.21 24.02
CA GLN A 193 -13.74 5.90 24.94
C GLN A 193 -13.17 7.19 24.34
N ALA A 194 -12.89 7.21 23.04
CA ALA A 194 -12.39 8.40 22.35
C ALA A 194 -13.45 9.50 22.17
N ARG A 195 -14.74 9.17 22.33
CA ARG A 195 -15.84 10.15 22.24
C ARG A 195 -16.20 10.78 23.60
N ALA A 196 -15.83 10.12 24.70
CA ALA A 196 -16.06 10.60 26.07
C ALA A 196 -15.09 11.74 26.46
#